data_AF-A0A2N9MY82-F1
#
_entry.id   AF-A0A2N9MY82-F1
#
_cell.length_a   1.000
_cell.length_b   1.000
_cell.length_c   1.000
_cell.angle_alpha   90.00
_cell.angle_beta   90.00
_cell.angle_gamma   90.00
#
_symmetry.space_group_name_H-M   'P 1'
#
loop_
_entity.id
_entity.type
_entity.pdbx_description
1 polymer ?
#
loop_
_entity_poly.entity_id
_entity_poly.type
_entity_poly.pdbx_seq_one_letter_code
_entity_poly.pdbx_strand_id
1 'polypeptide(L)'
;MSALFFAHLALVSTLAAYLPFSKLMHAGGIFLSPTRNLANNNRMKRHVNPWNAPVKVHTYEEWEDEFRAKIEAAGLPVERH
;
A
#
# COMPACT_ATOMS: atom_id res chain seq x y z
N MET A 1 45.65 -30.47 -8.92
CA MET A 1 44.73 -29.31 -8.92
C MET A 1 45.54 -28.07 -8.55
N SER A 2 45.61 -27.07 -9.42
CA SER A 2 46.49 -25.91 -9.21
C SER A 2 45.95 -24.99 -8.10
N ALA A 3 46.83 -24.33 -7.36
CA ALA A 3 46.44 -23.38 -6.31
C ALA A 3 45.56 -22.24 -6.85
N LEU A 4 45.75 -21.85 -8.11
CA LEU A 4 44.92 -20.85 -8.81
C LEU A 4 43.47 -21.31 -8.98
N PHE A 5 43.23 -22.60 -9.22
CA PHE A 5 41.88 -23.13 -9.34
C PHE A 5 41.12 -23.00 -8.02
N PHE A 6 41.76 -23.37 -6.90
CA PHE A 6 41.14 -23.24 -5.58
C PHE A 6 40.96 -21.79 -5.15
N ALA A 7 41.93 -20.91 -5.45
CA ALA A 7 41.80 -19.48 -5.20
C ALA A 7 40.62 -18.86 -5.98
N HIS A 8 40.49 -19.21 -7.26
CA HIS A 8 39.36 -18.75 -8.08
C HIS A 8 38.02 -19.27 -7.55
N LEU A 9 37.92 -20.57 -7.26
CA LEU A 9 36.70 -21.18 -6.73
C LEU A 9 36.30 -20.54 -5.40
N ALA A 10 37.25 -20.31 -4.49
CA ALA A 10 36.99 -19.63 -3.23
C ALA A 10 36.44 -18.21 -3.46
N LEU A 11 37.05 -17.43 -4.34
CA LEU A 11 36.58 -16.07 -4.66
C LEU A 11 35.17 -16.06 -5.27
N VAL A 12 34.88 -16.99 -6.19
CA VAL A 12 33.54 -17.12 -6.80
C VAL A 12 32.50 -17.55 -5.76
N SER A 13 32.82 -18.51 -4.89
CA SER A 13 31.93 -18.93 -3.80
C SER A 13 31.68 -17.82 -2.79
N THR A 14 32.70 -17.05 -2.40
CA THR A 14 32.55 -15.89 -1.53
C THR A 14 31.70 -14.81 -2.19
N LEU A 15 31.91 -14.53 -3.48
CA LEU A 15 31.09 -13.60 -4.24
C LEU A 15 29.62 -14.05 -4.25
N ALA A 16 29.35 -15.34 -4.53
CA ALA A 16 28.02 -15.91 -4.55
C ALA A 16 27.33 -15.84 -3.16
N ALA A 17 28.07 -16.08 -2.08
CA ALA A 17 27.56 -15.92 -0.71
C ALA A 17 27.26 -14.46 -0.35
N TYR A 18 27.99 -13.51 -0.94
CA TYR A 18 27.76 -12.07 -0.74
C TYR A 18 26.65 -11.50 -1.64
N LEU A 19 26.33 -12.17 -2.77
CA LEU A 19 25.23 -11.78 -3.66
C LEU A 19 23.94 -11.45 -2.89
N PRO A 20 23.39 -12.30 -1.99
CA PRO A 20 22.14 -12.04 -1.25
C PRO A 20 22.15 -10.76 -0.39
N PHE A 21 23.33 -10.27 -0.01
CA PHE A 21 23.48 -9.06 0.81
C PHE A 21 23.86 -7.83 -0.01
N SER A 22 24.10 -8.02 -1.31
CA SER A 22 24.55 -6.97 -2.21
C SER A 22 23.40 -6.29 -2.95
N LYS A 23 23.70 -5.15 -3.57
CA LYS A 23 22.76 -4.37 -4.40
C LYS A 23 22.23 -5.16 -5.62
N LEU A 24 22.91 -6.24 -6.03
CA LEU A 24 22.47 -7.11 -7.12
C LEU A 24 21.19 -7.90 -6.79
N MET A 25 20.87 -8.14 -5.52
CA MET A 25 19.58 -8.76 -5.16
C MET A 25 18.37 -7.95 -5.54
N HIS A 26 18.55 -6.65 -5.78
CA HIS A 26 17.48 -5.80 -6.27
C HIS A 26 16.94 -6.26 -7.63
N ALA A 27 17.72 -7.04 -8.41
CA ALA A 27 17.26 -7.66 -9.65
C ALA A 27 16.11 -8.66 -9.42
N GLY A 28 16.04 -9.32 -8.26
CA GLY A 28 14.91 -10.19 -7.89
C GLY A 28 13.59 -9.42 -7.77
N GLY A 29 13.65 -8.13 -7.46
CA GLY A 29 12.50 -7.23 -7.41
C GLY A 29 11.79 -7.04 -8.75
N ILE A 30 12.47 -7.30 -9.88
CA ILE A 30 11.87 -7.26 -11.21
C ILE A 30 10.82 -8.37 -11.38
N PHE A 31 11.06 -9.54 -10.79
CA PHE A 31 10.15 -10.68 -10.86
C PHE A 31 9.06 -10.59 -9.80
N LEU A 32 9.40 -10.13 -8.60
CA LEU A 32 8.47 -9.99 -7.48
C LEU A 32 7.72 -8.64 -7.49
N SER A 33 7.72 -7.93 -8.62
CA SER A 33 7.05 -6.63 -8.69
C SER A 33 5.54 -6.78 -8.42
N PRO A 34 4.93 -5.86 -7.66
CA PRO A 34 3.49 -5.93 -7.38
C PRO A 34 2.65 -5.98 -8.66
N THR A 35 3.10 -5.32 -9.73
CA THR A 35 2.44 -5.35 -11.04
C THR A 35 2.40 -6.72 -11.70
N ARG A 36 3.28 -7.65 -11.33
CA ARG A 36 3.33 -9.02 -11.85
C ARG A 36 2.74 -10.06 -10.89
N ASN A 37 2.91 -9.86 -9.59
CA ASN A 37 2.51 -10.85 -8.59
C ASN A 37 1.18 -10.53 -7.88
N LEU A 38 0.74 -9.26 -7.87
CA LEU A 38 -0.50 -8.90 -7.20
C LEU A 38 -1.71 -9.10 -8.12
N ALA A 39 -2.67 -9.90 -7.66
CA ALA A 39 -3.91 -10.12 -8.38
C ALA A 39 -4.70 -8.80 -8.50
N ASN A 40 -5.12 -8.45 -9.72
CA ASN A 40 -5.97 -7.29 -9.97
C ASN A 40 -7.44 -7.60 -9.61
N ASN A 41 -7.73 -7.73 -8.32
CA ASN A 41 -9.04 -8.07 -7.79
C ASN A 41 -9.80 -6.85 -7.21
N ASN A 42 -9.31 -5.63 -7.46
CA ASN A 42 -9.88 -4.40 -6.89
C ASN A 42 -11.38 -4.25 -7.21
N ARG A 43 -11.82 -4.71 -8.38
CA ARG A 43 -13.23 -4.69 -8.82
C ARG A 43 -14.05 -5.91 -8.38
N MET A 44 -13.41 -6.98 -7.92
CA MET A 44 -14.08 -8.21 -7.50
C MET A 44 -14.27 -8.28 -5.98
N LYS A 45 -13.37 -7.66 -5.22
CA LYS A 45 -13.39 -7.70 -3.75
C LYS A 45 -13.24 -6.29 -3.19
N ARG A 46 -14.17 -5.93 -2.31
CA ARG A 46 -14.04 -4.72 -1.48
C ARG A 46 -13.01 -5.00 -0.39
N HIS A 47 -11.89 -4.29 -0.42
CA HIS A 47 -10.86 -4.35 0.61
C HIS A 47 -11.17 -3.31 1.68
N VAL A 48 -11.74 -3.75 2.81
CA VAL A 48 -12.03 -2.87 3.95
C VAL A 48 -10.81 -2.86 4.86
N ASN A 49 -10.35 -1.67 5.24
CA ASN A 49 -9.22 -1.50 6.13
C ASN A 49 -9.56 -2.01 7.55
N PRO A 50 -8.79 -2.95 8.14
CA PRO A 50 -8.99 -3.41 9.52
C PRO A 50 -8.83 -2.31 10.57
N TRP A 51 -8.11 -1.23 10.24
CA TRP A 51 -7.84 -0.10 11.13
C TRP A 51 -8.91 1.00 11.08
N ASN A 52 -10.05 0.74 10.44
CA ASN A 52 -11.11 1.73 10.37
C ASN A 52 -11.82 1.80 11.73
N ALA A 53 -11.52 2.82 12.52
CA ALA A 53 -12.19 3.08 13.78
C ALA A 53 -13.70 3.31 13.56
N PRO A 54 -14.55 3.02 14.56
CA PRO A 54 -15.95 3.41 14.49
C PRO A 54 -16.02 4.94 14.39
N VAL A 55 -16.37 5.44 13.20
CA VAL A 55 -16.56 6.87 12.97
C VAL A 55 -17.97 7.23 13.43
N LYS A 56 -18.09 8.28 14.26
CA LYS A 56 -19.38 8.84 14.60
C LYS A 56 -19.99 9.44 13.32
N VAL A 57 -21.08 8.84 12.86
CA VAL A 57 -21.86 9.37 11.73
C VAL A 57 -22.92 10.29 12.29
N HIS A 58 -23.13 11.42 11.64
CA HIS A 58 -24.25 12.31 11.92
C HIS A 58 -25.40 11.91 11.01
N THR A 59 -26.62 11.85 11.55
CA THR A 59 -27.81 11.70 10.70
C THR A 59 -28.03 12.99 9.91
N TYR A 60 -28.83 12.91 8.83
CA TYR A 60 -29.15 14.11 8.06
C TYR A 60 -29.84 15.17 8.94
N GLU A 61 -30.75 14.75 9.83
CA GLU A 61 -31.46 15.64 10.75
C GLU A 61 -30.51 16.37 11.71
N GLU A 62 -29.55 15.64 12.31
CA GLU A 62 -28.54 16.21 13.20
C GLU A 62 -27.63 17.20 12.46
N TRP A 63 -27.21 16.85 11.24
CA TRP A 63 -26.41 17.73 10.39
C TRP A 63 -27.19 18.97 9.95
N GLU A 64 -28.45 18.82 9.55
CA GLU A 64 -29.29 19.94 9.12
C GLU A 64 -29.49 20.92 10.27
N ASP A 65 -29.73 20.45 11.49
CA ASP A 65 -29.89 21.32 12.66
C ASP A 65 -28.59 22.01 13.09
N GLU A 66 -27.44 21.32 13.03
CA GLU A 66 -26.13 21.91 13.32
C GLU A 66 -25.74 23.01 12.32
N PHE A 67 -26.13 22.86 11.05
CA PHE A 67 -25.70 23.74 9.96
C PHE A 67 -26.81 24.67 9.44
N ARG A 68 -28.04 24.58 9.93
CA ARG A 68 -29.23 25.36 9.51
C ARG A 68 -28.94 26.83 9.35
N ALA A 69 -28.41 27.48 10.39
CA ALA A 69 -28.12 28.90 10.37
C ALA A 69 -27.12 29.29 9.26
N LYS A 70 -26.20 28.39 8.89
CA LYS A 70 -25.24 28.61 7.79
C LYS A 70 -25.87 28.35 6.42
N ILE A 71 -26.76 27.37 6.33
CA ILE A 71 -27.48 27.01 5.10
C ILE A 71 -28.46 28.13 4.72
N GLU A 72 -29.21 28.65 5.70
CA GLU A 72 -30.11 29.81 5.52
C GLU A 72 -29.33 31.07 5.15
N ALA A 73 -28.19 31.34 5.80
CA ALA A 73 -27.33 32.47 5.45
C ALA A 73 -26.73 32.34 4.03
N ALA A 74 -26.56 31.11 3.53
CA ALA A 74 -26.11 30.83 2.17
C ALA A 74 -27.26 30.82 1.14
N GLY A 75 -28.52 31.01 1.56
CA GLY A 75 -29.69 30.98 0.68
C GLY A 75 -30.03 29.61 0.11
N LEU A 76 -29.57 28.54 0.75
CA LEU A 76 -29.84 27.16 0.34
C LEU A 76 -31.13 26.65 1.01
N PRO A 77 -31.92 25.79 0.34
CA PRO A 77 -33.14 25.25 0.91
C PRO A 77 -32.84 24.23 2.03
N VAL A 78 -33.58 24.34 3.13
CA VAL A 78 -33.65 23.36 4.23
C VAL A 78 -34.93 22.53 4.08
N GLU A 79 -34.88 21.23 4.38
CA GLU A 79 -36.02 20.31 4.22
C GLU A 79 -37.02 20.46 5.36
N ARG A 80 -36.55 20.72 6.59
CA ARG A 80 -37.41 21.02 7.74
C ARG A 80 -37.57 22.53 7.89
N HIS A 81 -38.81 23.02 7.91
CA HIS A 81 -39.16 24.42 8.13
C HIS A 81 -39.41 24.73 9.61
#